data_AF-A0A514XCZ5-F1
#
_entry.id   AF-A0A514XCZ5-F1
#
_cell.length_a   1.000
_cell.length_b   1.000
_cell.length_c   1.000
_cell.angle_alpha   90.00
_cell.angle_beta   90.00
_cell.angle_gamma   90.00
#
_symmetry.space_group_name_H-M   'P 1'
#
loop_
_entity.id
_entity.type
_entity.pdbx_description
1 polymer ?
#
loop_
_entity_poly.entity_id
_entity_poly.type
_entity_poly.pdbx_seq_one_letter_code
_entity_poly.pdbx_strand_id
1 'polypeptide(L)'
;MKRVLISQALITALGYFALLFFAAPNHANSYVWGSLTILLSFSMMGLGYGLVFRKKLVALGVSLIVFKYAILGIIIFTLVKLDWFSSIWFAMGVASFILSAIYYAISEALREEREDGGRTPPV
;
A
#
# COMPACT_ATOMS: atom_id res chain seq x y z
N MET A 1 -8.31 -7.38 11.86
CA MET A 1 -8.03 -8.77 12.31
C MET A 1 -7.64 -8.85 13.79
N LYS A 2 -6.72 -8.01 14.31
CA LYS A 2 -6.33 -8.03 15.74
C LYS A 2 -7.51 -8.05 16.74
N ARG A 3 -8.52 -7.20 16.57
CA ARG A 3 -9.71 -7.16 17.44
C ARG A 3 -10.50 -8.48 17.45
N VAL A 4 -10.61 -9.14 16.30
CA VAL A 4 -11.32 -10.42 16.14
C VAL A 4 -10.55 -11.57 16.80
N LEU A 5 -9.22 -11.57 16.69
CA LEU A 5 -8.37 -12.56 17.37
C LEU A 5 -8.44 -12.41 18.89
N ILE A 6 -8.46 -11.17 19.39
CA ILE A 6 -8.58 -10.87 20.82
C ILE A 6 -9.96 -11.29 21.34
N SER A 7 -11.04 -10.98 20.63
CA SER A 7 -12.38 -11.42 21.03
C SER A 7 -12.51 -12.94 21.01
N GLN A 8 -11.93 -13.62 20.02
CA GLN A 8 -11.92 -15.07 19.95
C GLN A 8 -11.18 -15.66 21.16
N ALA A 9 -9.99 -15.16 21.48
CA ALA A 9 -9.21 -15.63 22.64
C ALA A 9 -9.96 -15.42 23.96
N LEU A 10 -10.66 -14.28 24.13
CA LEU A 10 -11.49 -14.02 25.30
C LEU A 10 -12.67 -14.99 25.41
N ILE A 11 -13.35 -15.27 24.30
CA ILE A 11 -14.45 -16.24 24.26
C ILE A 11 -13.94 -17.66 24.54
N THR A 12 -12.78 -18.03 23.99
CA THR A 12 -12.13 -19.31 24.28
C THR A 12 -11.82 -19.45 25.76
N ALA A 13 -11.26 -18.41 26.38
CA ALA A 13 -10.94 -18.43 27.81
C ALA A 13 -12.22 -18.54 28.66
N LEU A 14 -13.23 -17.71 28.38
CA LEU A 14 -14.51 -17.75 29.09
C LEU A 14 -15.22 -19.09 28.95
N GLY A 15 -15.28 -19.65 27.74
CA GLY A 15 -15.88 -20.95 27.47
C GLY A 15 -15.13 -22.10 28.15
N TYR A 16 -13.79 -22.04 28.19
CA TYR A 16 -12.98 -23.03 28.91
C TYR A 16 -13.23 -22.99 30.42
N PHE A 17 -13.22 -21.79 31.03
CA PHE A 17 -13.50 -21.65 32.46
C PHE A 17 -14.93 -22.08 32.79
N ALA A 18 -15.93 -21.69 31.99
CA ALA A 18 -17.31 -22.14 32.19
C ALA A 18 -17.42 -23.67 32.13
N LEU A 19 -16.78 -24.32 31.15
CA LEU A 19 -16.81 -25.79 31.03
C LEU A 19 -16.05 -26.50 32.15
N LEU A 20 -15.02 -25.87 32.73
CA LEU A 20 -14.31 -26.40 33.89
C LEU A 20 -15.17 -26.44 35.15
N PHE A 21 -16.04 -25.43 35.36
CA PHE A 21 -16.92 -25.36 36.52
C PHE A 21 -18.21 -26.18 36.37
N PHE A 22 -18.73 -26.31 35.15
CA PHE A 22 -20.04 -26.93 34.90
C PHE A 22 -19.99 -28.32 34.23
N ALA A 23 -18.84 -28.76 33.70
CA ALA A 23 -18.74 -30.02 32.94
C ALA A 23 -17.46 -30.81 33.29
N ALA A 24 -17.37 -32.05 32.78
CA ALA A 24 -16.19 -32.89 32.99
C ALA A 24 -14.94 -32.31 32.27
N PRO A 25 -13.72 -32.49 32.82
CA PRO A 25 -12.48 -31.91 32.29
C PRO A 25 -12.19 -32.23 30.82
N ASN A 26 -12.66 -33.39 30.33
CA ASN A 26 -12.49 -33.81 28.95
C ASN A 26 -13.21 -32.89 27.94
N HIS A 27 -14.36 -32.31 28.33
CA HIS A 27 -15.10 -31.38 27.47
C HIS A 27 -14.40 -30.03 27.36
N ALA A 28 -13.81 -29.55 28.46
CA ALA A 28 -13.03 -28.32 28.48
C ALA A 28 -11.79 -28.41 27.59
N ASN A 29 -11.06 -29.54 27.65
CA ASN A 29 -9.89 -29.76 26.79
C ASN A 29 -10.27 -29.85 25.30
N SER A 30 -11.37 -30.55 24.97
CA SER A 30 -11.85 -30.65 23.59
C SER A 30 -12.28 -29.29 23.03
N TYR A 31 -12.91 -28.46 23.87
CA TYR A 31 -13.30 -27.10 23.51
C TYR A 31 -12.10 -26.20 23.21
N VAL A 32 -11.03 -26.29 24.02
CA VAL A 32 -9.79 -25.53 23.78
C VAL A 32 -9.15 -25.90 22.45
N TRP A 33 -9.03 -27.19 22.14
CA TRP A 33 -8.46 -27.65 20.88
C TRP A 33 -9.29 -27.21 19.66
N GLY A 34 -10.62 -27.31 19.74
CA GLY A 34 -11.51 -26.81 18.70
C GLY A 34 -11.37 -25.30 18.49
N SER A 35 -11.32 -24.54 19.58
CA SER A 35 -11.21 -23.08 19.53
C SER A 35 -9.84 -22.59 19.02
N LEU A 36 -8.76 -23.29 19.37
CA LEU A 36 -7.41 -23.07 18.83
C LEU A 36 -7.36 -23.26 17.31
N THR A 37 -8.02 -24.30 16.80
CA THR A 37 -8.09 -24.59 15.36
C THR A 37 -8.80 -23.46 14.61
N ILE A 38 -9.89 -22.92 15.18
CA ILE A 38 -10.60 -21.77 14.63
C ILE A 38 -9.72 -20.52 14.67
N LEU A 39 -9.00 -20.27 15.77
CA LEU A 39 -8.10 -19.13 15.90
C LEU A 39 -6.97 -19.17 14.86
N LEU A 40 -6.38 -20.35 14.66
CA LEU A 40 -5.37 -20.58 13.61
C LEU A 40 -5.94 -20.26 12.22
N SER A 41 -7.16 -20.72 11.93
CA SER A 41 -7.83 -20.49 10.64
C SER A 41 -8.05 -19.00 10.37
N PHE A 42 -8.54 -18.24 11.36
CA PHE A 42 -8.69 -16.79 11.25
C PHE A 42 -7.35 -16.06 11.10
N SER A 43 -6.29 -16.53 11.77
CA SER A 43 -4.95 -15.97 11.64
C SER A 43 -4.40 -16.13 10.22
N MET A 44 -4.50 -17.35 9.66
CA MET A 44 -4.10 -17.62 8.27
C MET A 44 -4.92 -16.81 7.27
N MET A 45 -6.24 -16.69 7.49
CA MET A 45 -7.09 -15.84 6.68
C MET A 45 -6.63 -14.37 6.74
N GLY A 46 -6.28 -13.86 7.91
CA GLY A 46 -5.76 -12.50 8.08
C GLY A 46 -4.49 -12.20 7.29
N LEU A 47 -3.54 -13.13 7.32
CA LEU A 47 -2.31 -13.01 6.56
C LEU A 47 -2.57 -13.10 5.05
N GLY A 48 -3.36 -14.09 4.62
CA GLY A 48 -3.68 -14.31 3.22
C GLY A 48 -4.39 -13.12 2.58
N TYR A 49 -5.47 -12.63 3.21
CA TYR A 49 -6.21 -11.49 2.68
C TYR A 49 -5.41 -10.18 2.71
N GLY A 50 -4.56 -9.96 3.73
CA GLY A 50 -3.68 -8.79 3.77
C GLY A 50 -2.73 -8.73 2.57
N LEU A 51 -2.16 -9.86 2.18
CA LEU A 51 -1.29 -9.98 1.00
C LEU A 51 -2.05 -9.75 -0.31
N VAL A 52 -3.26 -10.29 -0.43
CA VAL A 52 -4.11 -10.15 -1.63
C VAL A 52 -4.51 -8.69 -1.85
N PHE A 53 -4.99 -8.00 -0.80
CA PHE A 53 -5.40 -6.61 -0.91
C PHE A 53 -4.23 -5.68 -1.19
N ARG A 54 -3.06 -5.91 -0.57
CA ARG A 54 -1.87 -5.10 -0.84
C ARG A 54 -1.44 -5.20 -2.30
N LYS A 55 -1.40 -6.41 -2.88
CA LYS A 55 -1.05 -6.60 -4.30
C LYS A 55 -2.09 -5.99 -5.24
N LYS A 56 -3.39 -6.12 -4.94
CA LYS A 56 -4.46 -5.51 -5.74
C LYS A 56 -4.40 -3.97 -5.73
N LEU A 57 -4.13 -3.36 -4.57
CA LEU A 57 -4.01 -1.90 -4.46
C LEU A 57 -2.80 -1.35 -5.22
N VAL A 58 -1.67 -2.06 -5.20
CA VAL A 58 -0.50 -1.69 -6.00
C VAL A 58 -0.83 -1.77 -7.49
N ALA A 59 -1.45 -2.86 -7.94
CA ALA A 59 -1.86 -3.00 -9.35
C ALA A 59 -2.82 -1.88 -9.79
N LEU A 60 -3.78 -1.52 -8.94
CA LEU A 60 -4.69 -0.39 -9.18
C LEU A 60 -3.94 0.94 -9.28
N GLY A 61 -3.03 1.22 -8.35
CA GLY A 61 -2.24 2.46 -8.33
C GLY A 61 -1.34 2.59 -9.55
N VAL A 62 -0.64 1.52 -9.92
CA VAL A 62 0.20 1.48 -11.13
C VAL A 62 -0.65 1.73 -12.38
N SER A 63 -1.80 1.06 -12.50
CA SER A 63 -2.71 1.26 -13.63
C SER A 63 -3.16 2.71 -13.74
N LEU A 64 -3.51 3.36 -12.62
CA LEU A 64 -3.98 4.74 -12.61
C LEU A 64 -2.86 5.71 -13.05
N ILE A 65 -1.63 5.49 -12.56
CA ILE A 65 -0.46 6.28 -12.96
C ILE A 65 -0.21 6.17 -14.47
N VAL A 66 -0.21 4.95 -15.02
CA VAL A 66 0.01 4.73 -16.47
C VAL A 66 -1.11 5.36 -17.30
N PHE A 67 -2.36 5.21 -16.87
CA PHE A 67 -3.51 5.75 -17.59
C PHE A 67 -3.50 7.28 -17.66
N LYS A 68 -3.05 7.97 -16.59
CA LYS A 68 -2.93 9.45 -16.58
C LYS A 68 -2.02 9.95 -17.71
N TYR A 69 -0.89 9.27 -17.93
CA TYR A 69 0.07 9.68 -18.95
C TYR A 69 -0.42 9.37 -20.36
N ALA A 70 -1.17 8.28 -20.53
CA ALA A 70 -1.83 7.97 -21.80
C ALA A 70 -2.87 9.03 -22.18
N ILE A 71 -3.75 9.41 -21.25
CA ILE A 71 -4.74 10.48 -21.46
C ILE A 71 -4.03 11.80 -21.80
N LEU A 72 -3.00 12.16 -21.02
CA LEU A 72 -2.22 13.38 -21.27
C LEU A 72 -1.62 13.39 -22.68
N GLY A 73 -1.07 12.26 -23.14
CA GLY A 73 -0.53 12.12 -24.50
C GLY A 73 -1.60 12.32 -25.59
N ILE A 74 -2.79 11.74 -25.41
CA ILE A 74 -3.92 11.93 -26.33
C ILE A 74 -4.36 13.41 -26.39
N ILE A 75 -4.43 14.07 -25.24
CA ILE A 75 -4.77 15.51 -25.16
C ILE A 75 -3.74 16.34 -25.91
N ILE A 76 -2.44 16.11 -25.68
CA ILE A 76 -1.36 16.82 -26.38
C ILE A 76 -1.44 16.58 -27.89
N PHE A 77 -1.63 15.32 -28.32
CA PHE A 77 -1.76 14.97 -29.73
C PHE A 77 -2.96 15.67 -30.39
N THR A 78 -4.08 15.78 -29.66
CA THR A 78 -5.28 16.47 -30.15
C THR A 78 -5.06 17.98 -30.22
N LEU A 79 -4.40 18.57 -29.21
CA LEU A 79 -4.06 20.00 -29.20
C LEU A 79 -3.14 20.39 -30.37
N VAL A 80 -2.14 19.55 -30.66
CA VAL A 80 -1.20 19.77 -31.77
C VAL A 80 -1.87 19.80 -33.15
N LYS A 81 -3.06 19.21 -33.29
CA LYS A 81 -3.84 19.24 -34.54
C LYS A 81 -4.69 20.49 -34.71
N LEU A 82 -4.82 21.34 -33.70
CA LEU A 82 -5.61 22.57 -33.79
C LEU A 82 -4.81 23.65 -34.52
N ASP A 83 -5.42 24.32 -35.50
CA ASP A 83 -4.73 25.30 -36.35
C ASP A 83 -4.20 26.52 -35.59
N TRP A 84 -4.79 26.85 -34.43
CA TRP A 84 -4.35 27.94 -33.56
C TRP A 84 -3.19 27.54 -32.64
N PHE A 85 -2.87 26.25 -32.53
CA PHE A 85 -1.89 25.73 -31.59
C PHE A 85 -0.54 25.52 -32.27
N SER A 86 0.43 26.36 -31.93
CA SER A 86 1.78 26.22 -32.50
C SER A 86 2.60 25.17 -31.74
N SER A 87 2.91 24.08 -32.44
CA SER A 87 3.71 22.96 -31.92
C SER A 87 5.10 23.38 -31.43
N ILE A 88 5.72 24.37 -32.09
CA ILE A 88 7.07 24.85 -31.77
C ILE A 88 7.10 25.56 -30.42
N TRP A 89 6.14 26.45 -30.17
CA TRP A 89 6.04 27.17 -28.90
C TRP A 89 5.69 26.23 -27.75
N PHE A 90 4.85 25.23 -27.99
CA PHE A 90 4.56 24.19 -27.01
C PHE A 90 5.82 23.37 -26.65
N ALA A 91 6.58 22.93 -27.66
CA ALA A 91 7.83 22.21 -27.43
C ALA A 91 8.85 23.03 -26.63
N MET A 92 8.97 24.34 -26.91
CA MET A 92 9.81 25.25 -26.11
C MET A 92 9.35 25.35 -24.66
N GLY A 93 8.03 25.44 -24.41
CA GLY A 93 7.48 25.45 -23.06
C GLY A 93 7.75 24.15 -22.29
N VAL A 94 7.64 23.00 -22.95
CA VAL A 94 7.99 21.71 -22.34
C VAL A 94 9.49 21.63 -22.05
N ALA A 95 10.34 22.09 -22.97
CA ALA A 95 11.79 22.11 -22.78
C ALA A 95 12.21 23.01 -21.60
N SER A 96 11.60 24.19 -21.44
CA SER A 96 11.89 25.08 -20.31
C SER A 96 11.47 24.48 -18.96
N PHE A 97 10.33 23.76 -18.95
CA PHE A 97 9.88 23.03 -17.77
C PHE A 97 10.86 21.91 -17.38
N ILE A 98 11.33 21.12 -18.34
CA ILE A 98 12.33 20.05 -18.10
C ILE A 98 13.63 20.64 -17.54
N LEU A 99 14.14 21.72 -18.14
CA LEU A 99 15.35 22.39 -17.66
C LEU A 99 15.19 22.91 -16.23
N SER A 100 14.02 23.50 -15.91
CA SER A 100 13.71 23.98 -14.56
C SER A 100 13.66 22.84 -13.54
N ALA A 101 13.06 21.70 -13.92
CA ALA A 101 13.00 20.51 -13.07
C ALA A 101 14.40 19.92 -12.82
N ILE A 102 15.25 19.86 -13.84
CA ILE A 102 16.65 19.40 -13.70
C ILE A 102 17.42 20.34 -12.78
N TYR A 103 17.32 21.65 -12.99
CA TYR A 103 17.98 22.65 -12.14
C TYR A 103 17.54 22.50 -10.67
N TYR A 104 16.23 22.37 -10.44
CA TYR A 104 15.69 22.16 -9.10
C TYR A 104 16.24 20.88 -8.45
N ALA A 105 16.23 19.76 -9.17
CA ALA A 105 16.75 18.49 -8.67
C ALA A 105 18.25 18.56 -8.31
N ILE A 106 19.06 19.23 -9.13
CA ILE A 106 20.47 19.46 -8.85
C ILE A 106 20.64 20.36 -7.62
N SER A 107 19.85 21.45 -7.52
CA SER A 107 19.95 22.38 -6.40
C SER A 107 19.58 21.74 -5.07
N GLU A 108 18.59 20.85 -5.05
CA GLU A 108 18.19 20.12 -3.86
C GLU A 108 19.24 19.07 -3.47
N ALA A 109 19.79 18.33 -4.44
CA ALA A 109 20.86 17.36 -4.20
C ALA A 109 22.12 18.02 -3.59
N LEU A 110 22.52 19.19 -4.10
CA LEU A 110 23.65 19.96 -3.55
C LEU A 110 23.36 20.51 -2.15
N ARG A 111 22.09 20.83 -1.85
CA ARG A 111 21.67 21.28 -0.52
C ARG A 111 21.69 20.14 0.49
N GLU A 112 21.21 18.95 0.12
CA GLU A 112 21.32 17.74 0.95
C GLU A 112 22.79 17.40 1.25
N GLU A 113 23.69 17.41 0.26
CA GLU A 113 25.12 17.17 0.50
C GLU A 113 25.76 18.17 1.46
N ARG A 114 25.32 19.44 1.42
CA ARG A 114 25.79 20.51 2.30
C ARG A 114 25.26 20.38 3.73
N GLU A 115 24.03 19.91 3.90
CA GLU A 115 23.39 19.70 5.21
C GLU A 115 23.88 18.38 5.87
N ASP A 116 24.12 17.30 5.12
CA ASP A 116 24.56 15.99 5.62
C ASP A 116 26.09 15.75 5.63
N GLY A 117 26.88 16.73 5.19
CA GLY A 117 28.34 16.68 5.30
C GLY A 117 29.01 15.55 4.50
N GLY A 118 28.44 15.18 3.35
CA GLY A 118 29.01 14.17 2.45
C GLY A 118 28.81 12.71 2.87
N ARG A 119 27.87 12.41 3.77
CA ARG A 119 27.44 11.03 3.99
C ARG A 119 26.41 10.65 2.93
N THR A 120 26.82 9.81 1.98
CA THR A 120 25.90 9.20 1.00
C THR A 120 24.70 8.54 1.69
N PRO A 121 23.47 8.74 1.20
CA PRO A 121 22.30 8.08 1.77
C PRO A 121 22.45 6.54 1.64
N PRO A 122 21.99 5.77 2.64
CA PRO A 122 21.96 4.32 2.52
C PRO A 122 20.96 3.95 1.43
N VAL A 123 21.47 3.30 0.38
CA VAL A 123 20.70 2.68 -0.70
C VAL A 123 19.82 1.55 -0.16
#